data_AF-A0A8B7NKP6-F1
#
_entry.id   AF-A0A8B7NKP6-F1
#
_cell.length_a   1.000
_cell.length_b   1.000
_cell.length_c   1.000
_cell.angle_alpha   90.00
_cell.angle_beta   90.00
_cell.angle_gamma   90.00
#
_symmetry.space_group_name_H-M   'P 1'
#
loop_
_entity.id
_entity.type
_entity.pdbx_description
1 polymer ?
#
loop_
_entity_poly.entity_id
_entity_poly.type
_entity_poly.pdbx_seq_one_letter_code
_entity_poly.pdbx_strand_id
1 'polypeptide(L)'
;MRFLLALLGLSVLAFFVASAGSVVCEKGSKWHDGCNLCTCGNGNAACTRMRCAPGKLPSKPWCENGSKWKPDGCNWCTCDQKIAKCTKKLCPWLDEKRSSK
;
A
#
# COMPACT_ATOMS: atom_id res chain seq x y z
N MET A 1 -53.75 -10.56 5.07
CA MET A 1 -53.29 -10.07 6.39
C MET A 1 -52.09 -10.91 6.80
N ARG A 2 -50.88 -10.39 6.59
CA ARG A 2 -50.00 -9.84 7.65
C ARG A 2 -49.36 -10.90 8.56
N PHE A 3 -48.31 -11.53 8.03
CA PHE A 3 -47.06 -11.85 8.73
C PHE A 3 -45.95 -11.79 7.64
N LEU A 4 -45.73 -10.65 6.97
CA LEU A 4 -44.83 -9.56 7.38
C LEU A 4 -43.46 -10.07 7.89
N LEU A 5 -42.47 -9.94 6.98
CA LEU A 5 -41.10 -9.47 7.24
C LEU A 5 -40.20 -10.30 8.18
N ALA A 6 -39.51 -11.34 7.69
CA ALA A 6 -38.26 -11.79 8.34
C ALA A 6 -37.33 -12.72 7.52
N LEU A 7 -37.47 -12.87 6.19
CA LEU A 7 -36.56 -13.76 5.42
C LEU A 7 -35.68 -13.04 4.38
N LEU A 8 -35.65 -11.71 4.42
CA LEU A 8 -34.64 -10.89 3.73
C LEU A 8 -33.59 -10.37 4.71
N GLY A 9 -33.19 -11.20 5.69
CA GLY A 9 -32.27 -10.84 6.76
C GLY A 9 -30.95 -11.61 6.79
N LEU A 10 -30.67 -12.45 5.79
CA LEU A 10 -29.48 -13.32 5.77
C LEU A 10 -28.46 -12.99 4.67
N SER A 11 -28.72 -12.02 3.80
CA SER A 11 -27.88 -11.79 2.61
C SER A 11 -27.01 -10.52 2.62
N VAL A 12 -26.98 -9.73 3.70
CA VAL A 12 -26.25 -8.44 3.69
C VAL A 12 -25.45 -8.16 4.97
N LEU A 13 -25.00 -9.18 5.70
CA LEU A 13 -23.69 -9.05 6.36
C LEU A 13 -22.64 -9.15 5.26
N ALA A 14 -22.61 -8.09 4.45
CA ALA A 14 -21.55 -7.77 3.54
C ALA A 14 -20.26 -7.82 4.37
N PHE A 15 -19.50 -8.89 4.14
CA PHE A 15 -18.09 -8.94 4.46
C PHE A 15 -17.42 -7.83 3.65
N PHE A 16 -17.52 -6.60 4.14
CA PHE A 16 -16.60 -5.53 3.77
C PHE A 16 -15.26 -5.94 4.34
N VAL A 17 -14.56 -6.84 3.64
CA VAL A 17 -13.14 -7.05 3.88
C VAL A 17 -12.47 -5.76 3.41
N ALA A 18 -12.29 -4.83 4.33
CA ALA A 18 -11.49 -3.64 4.11
C ALA A 18 -10.07 -4.12 3.81
N SER A 19 -9.69 -4.17 2.54
CA SER A 19 -8.30 -4.38 2.15
C SER A 19 -7.55 -3.09 2.53
N ALA A 20 -7.10 -3.01 3.78
CA ALA A 20 -6.10 -2.02 4.16
C ALA A 20 -4.96 -2.16 3.15
N GLY A 21 -4.70 -1.11 2.35
CA GLY A 21 -3.70 -1.13 1.30
C GLY A 21 -2.36 -1.61 1.84
N SER A 22 -2.07 -2.89 1.64
CA SER A 22 -0.87 -3.55 2.12
C SER A 22 0.23 -3.36 1.09
N VAL A 23 1.44 -3.06 1.56
CA VAL A 23 2.59 -2.94 0.68
C VAL A 23 2.94 -4.33 0.15
N VAL A 24 2.70 -4.55 -1.13
CA VAL A 24 3.06 -5.78 -1.85
C VAL A 24 4.37 -5.57 -2.59
N CYS A 25 5.25 -6.57 -2.61
CA CYS A 25 6.57 -6.43 -3.24
C CYS A 25 7.11 -7.75 -3.82
N GLU A 26 8.08 -7.66 -4.73
CA GLU A 26 8.82 -8.83 -5.23
C GLU A 26 9.95 -9.20 -4.26
N LYS A 27 10.11 -10.50 -3.96
CA LYS A 27 11.15 -11.02 -3.05
C LYS A 27 12.53 -10.46 -3.41
N GLY A 28 13.28 -10.02 -2.39
CA GLY A 28 14.61 -9.45 -2.57
C GLY A 28 14.62 -7.95 -2.90
N SER A 29 13.48 -7.34 -3.19
CA SER A 29 13.38 -5.89 -3.38
C SER A 29 13.81 -5.12 -2.13
N LYS A 30 14.51 -4.00 -2.33
CA LYS A 30 14.91 -3.07 -1.26
C LYS A 30 14.72 -1.62 -1.70
N TRP A 31 14.13 -0.80 -0.84
CA TRP A 31 13.84 0.60 -1.13
C TRP A 31 13.71 1.41 0.16
N HIS A 32 13.71 2.73 0.05
CA HIS A 32 13.36 3.61 1.17
C HIS A 32 11.90 4.05 1.10
N ASP A 33 11.22 4.02 2.24
CA ASP A 33 9.97 4.74 2.49
C ASP A 33 10.27 5.90 3.45
N GLY A 34 10.37 7.11 2.90
CA GLY A 34 10.95 8.24 3.61
C GLY A 34 12.39 7.93 4.03
N CYS A 35 12.67 7.97 5.34
CA CYS A 35 13.96 7.61 5.93
C CYS A 35 14.08 6.12 6.30
N ASN A 36 13.01 5.35 6.19
CA ASN A 36 13.00 3.95 6.60
C ASN A 36 13.47 3.05 5.47
N LEU A 37 14.35 2.10 5.77
CA LEU A 37 14.76 1.08 4.83
C LEU A 37 13.77 -0.09 4.87
N CYS A 38 13.24 -0.45 3.71
CA CYS A 38 12.33 -1.56 3.51
C CYS A 38 13.01 -2.69 2.75
N THR A 39 12.70 -3.92 3.14
CA THR A 39 13.10 -5.15 2.44
C THR A 39 11.88 -6.03 2.20
N CYS A 40 11.87 -6.74 1.07
CA CYS A 40 10.78 -7.64 0.72
C CYS A 40 11.09 -9.11 1.02
N GLY A 41 10.30 -9.71 1.91
CA GLY A 41 10.32 -11.14 2.21
C GLY A 41 8.94 -11.76 1.99
N ASN A 42 8.86 -12.84 1.21
CA ASN A 42 7.62 -13.58 0.95
C ASN A 42 6.44 -12.67 0.50
N GLY A 43 6.71 -11.71 -0.37
CA GLY A 43 5.69 -10.79 -0.91
C GLY A 43 5.33 -9.62 0.01
N ASN A 44 5.84 -9.60 1.23
CA ASN A 44 5.52 -8.61 2.26
C ASN A 44 6.72 -7.71 2.55
N ALA A 45 6.45 -6.41 2.72
CA ALA A 45 7.48 -5.45 3.09
C ALA A 45 7.69 -5.42 4.61
N ALA A 46 8.95 -5.47 5.02
CA ALA A 46 9.38 -5.16 6.38
C ALA A 46 10.28 -3.93 6.34
N CYS A 47 9.89 -2.87 7.05
CA CYS A 47 10.62 -1.61 7.09
C CYS A 47 11.13 -1.31 8.50
N THR A 48 12.25 -0.60 8.59
CA THR A 48 12.66 0.03 9.85
C THR A 48 11.57 1.00 10.34
N ARG A 49 11.60 1.37 11.63
CA ARG A 49 10.62 2.26 12.26
C ARG A 49 11.25 3.52 12.85
N MET A 50 12.14 4.14 12.09
CA MET A 50 12.76 5.42 12.39
C MET A 50 11.74 6.55 12.27
N ARG A 51 11.78 7.48 13.22
CA ARG A 51 11.07 8.76 13.13
C ARG A 51 11.83 9.66 12.15
N CYS A 52 11.26 9.90 10.97
CA CYS A 52 11.89 10.77 9.98
C CYS A 52 11.79 12.23 10.43
N ALA A 53 12.95 12.89 10.55
CA ALA A 53 12.98 14.31 10.90
C ALA A 53 12.43 15.15 9.72
N PRO A 54 11.69 16.24 10.00
CA PRO A 54 11.20 17.15 8.97
C PRO A 54 12.36 17.63 8.10
N GLY A 55 12.21 17.56 6.78
CA GLY A 55 13.23 18.01 5.83
C GLY A 55 14.48 17.11 5.71
N LYS A 56 14.62 16.05 6.53
CA LYS A 56 15.66 15.02 6.35
C LYS A 56 15.07 13.78 5.72
N LEU A 57 14.84 13.84 4.42
CA LEU A 57 14.76 12.64 3.60
C LEU A 57 16.19 12.19 3.26
N PRO A 58 16.43 10.90 3.00
CA PRO A 58 17.69 10.47 2.40
C PRO A 58 17.95 11.33 1.16
N SER A 59 19.18 11.80 1.02
CA SER A 59 19.63 12.76 0.00
C SER A 59 19.30 12.32 -1.43
N LYS A 60 19.05 11.02 -1.64
CA LYS A 60 18.41 10.48 -2.83
C LYS A 60 17.40 9.41 -2.40
N PRO A 61 16.12 9.45 -2.87
CA PRO A 61 15.22 8.32 -2.73
C PRO A 61 15.87 7.10 -3.39
N TRP A 62 16.38 6.20 -2.57
CA TRP A 62 17.18 5.07 -3.02
C TRP A 62 16.32 3.82 -3.07
N CYS A 63 16.49 3.07 -4.15
CA CYS A 63 15.98 1.73 -4.32
C CYS A 63 17.07 0.85 -4.96
N GLU A 64 16.99 -0.47 -4.78
CA GLU A 64 17.90 -1.40 -5.44
C GLU A 64 17.41 -1.70 -6.86
N ASN A 65 18.32 -1.67 -7.85
CA ASN A 65 17.93 -1.82 -9.26
C ASN A 65 17.20 -3.15 -9.48
N GLY A 66 16.10 -3.14 -10.22
CA GLY A 66 15.25 -4.30 -10.40
C GLY A 66 14.24 -4.55 -9.27
N SER A 67 14.29 -3.82 -8.16
CA SER A 67 13.25 -3.88 -7.12
C SER A 67 11.88 -3.52 -7.68
N LYS A 68 10.83 -4.23 -7.24
CA LYS A 68 9.43 -3.92 -7.56
C LYS A 68 8.53 -3.99 -6.35
N TRP A 69 7.69 -2.97 -6.17
CA TRP A 69 6.76 -2.87 -5.04
C TRP A 69 5.54 -2.03 -5.37
N LYS A 70 4.48 -2.18 -4.58
CA LYS A 70 3.27 -1.33 -4.57
C LYS A 70 3.16 -0.64 -3.22
N PRO A 71 3.61 0.62 -3.08
CA PRO A 71 3.60 1.30 -1.78
C PRO A 71 2.18 1.64 -1.31
N ASP A 72 1.24 1.78 -2.23
CA ASP A 72 -0.16 2.09 -1.94
C ASP A 72 -1.08 0.86 -2.04
N GLY A 73 -0.59 -0.28 -2.53
CA GLY A 73 -1.38 -1.48 -2.85
C GLY A 73 -1.94 -1.52 -4.29
N CYS A 74 -1.74 -0.46 -5.08
CA CYS A 74 -2.37 -0.22 -6.38
C CYS A 74 -1.35 0.04 -7.49
N ASN A 75 -0.52 1.06 -7.32
CA ASN A 75 0.48 1.48 -8.29
C ASN A 75 1.76 0.67 -8.13
N TRP A 76 2.19 0.04 -9.22
CA TRP A 76 3.48 -0.63 -9.25
C TRP A 76 4.59 0.39 -9.45
N CYS A 77 5.64 0.26 -8.65
CA CYS A 77 6.91 0.95 -8.81
C CYS A 77 7.98 -0.05 -9.22
N THR A 78 8.82 0.35 -10.18
CA THR A 78 10.06 -0.34 -10.54
C THR A 78 11.25 0.56 -10.24
N CYS A 79 12.33 -0.03 -9.73
CA CYS A 79 13.58 0.68 -9.57
C CYS A 79 14.46 0.51 -10.81
N ASP A 80 14.79 1.64 -11.43
CA ASP A 80 15.72 1.70 -12.55
C ASP A 80 16.72 2.83 -12.32
N GLN A 81 18.02 2.50 -12.35
CA GLN A 81 19.11 3.46 -12.09
C GLN A 81 18.94 4.27 -10.79
N LYS A 82 18.47 3.62 -9.72
CA LYS A 82 18.17 4.24 -8.40
C LYS A 82 17.03 5.27 -8.46
N ILE A 83 16.15 5.18 -9.46
CA ILE A 83 14.97 6.02 -9.61
C ILE A 83 13.74 5.11 -9.57
N ALA A 84 12.82 5.40 -8.66
CA ALA A 84 11.53 4.74 -8.62
C ALA A 84 10.62 5.30 -9.73
N LYS A 85 10.19 4.43 -10.64
CA LYS A 85 9.24 4.74 -11.72
C LYS A 85 7.93 4.03 -11.39
N CYS A 86 6.89 4.78 -11.09
CA CYS A 86 5.60 4.22 -10.65
C CYS A 86 4.49 4.48 -11.68
N THR A 87 3.57 3.52 -11.81
CA THR A 87 2.31 3.74 -12.54
C THR A 87 1.46 4.81 -11.84
N LYS A 88 0.51 5.41 -12.56
CA LYS A 88 -0.42 6.42 -12.03
C LYS A 88 -1.87 6.03 -12.31
N LYS A 89 -2.31 4.94 -11.70
CA LYS A 89 -3.71 4.49 -11.71
C LYS A 89 -4.47 5.22 -10.62
N LEU A 90 -5.77 5.44 -10.85
CA LEU A 90 -6.69 5.82 -9.79
C LEU A 90 -6.86 4.63 -8.84
N CYS A 91 -6.62 4.82 -7.55
CA CYS A 91 -6.65 3.75 -6.56
C CYS A 91 -7.95 3.82 -5.76
N PRO A 92 -8.74 2.72 -5.66
CA PRO A 92 -10.10 2.74 -5.12
C PRO A 92 -10.25 3.26 -3.68
N TRP A 93 -9.21 3.14 -2.86
CA TRP A 93 -9.22 3.55 -1.44
C TRP A 93 -8.65 4.96 -1.19
N LEU A 94 -8.14 5.64 -2.22
CA LEU A 94 -7.72 7.04 -2.05
C LEU A 94 -8.90 7.99 -1.90
N ASP A 95 -10.10 7.57 -2.33
CA ASP A 95 -11.34 8.32 -2.09
C ASP A 95 -11.71 8.31 -0.59
N GLU A 96 -11.45 7.20 0.09
CA GLU A 96 -11.74 7.04 1.52
C GLU A 96 -10.74 7.81 2.40
N LYS A 97 -9.43 7.83 2.04
CA LYS A 97 -8.43 8.63 2.77
C LYS A 97 -8.55 10.14 2.56
N ARG A 98 -9.19 10.60 1.48
CA ARG A 98 -9.48 12.03 1.28
C ARG A 98 -10.64 12.51 2.18
N SER A 99 -11.55 11.62 2.55
CA SER A 99 -12.72 11.95 3.37
C SER A 99 -12.44 11.98 4.89
N SER A 100 -11.23 11.62 5.31
CA SER A 100 -10.79 11.64 6.72
C SER A 100 -9.85 12.81 7.05
N LYS A 101 -9.85 13.86 6.24
CA LYS A 101 -9.18 15.14 6.52
C LYS A 101 -10.18 16.25 6.75
#